data_AF-A0A1F7BWX4-F1
#
_entry.id   AF-A0A1F7BWX4-F1
#
_cell.length_a   1.000
_cell.length_b   1.000
_cell.length_c   1.000
_cell.angle_alpha   90.00
_cell.angle_beta   90.00
_cell.angle_gamma   90.00
#
_symmetry.space_group_name_H-M   'P 1'
#
loop_
_entity.id
_entity.type
_entity.pdbx_description
1 polymer ?
#
loop_
_entity_poly.entity_id
_entity_poly.type
_entity_poly.pdbx_seq_one_letter_code
_entity_poly.pdbx_strand_id
1 'polypeptide(L)'
;MPNRKKTSAKSPAQSKKTAASAKPLRPRQIHVKTKVMSVQDKRTKVKKTFTIRSLHLGTHLIIAGSAIAVLLLLGYADRGTFATLVSRASVPKITVTVGLEHDKPLSLNVVFARKDDAGYAKITNGTPNPIHISTPAAWTRTEVTGAPISEVKQDIPMFGFTRWSLPPNAGIRLFVPDVPDAVFFDSPSAGTVAVNLQTVDLKTSLVNNRVVLVQKQALANLWGEEE
;
A
#
# COMPACT_ATOMS: atom_id res chain seq x y z
N MET A 1 -53.78 44.34 -2.17
CA MET A 1 -54.12 44.80 -3.53
C MET A 1 -52.87 44.71 -4.44
N PRO A 2 -53.01 44.76 -5.78
CA PRO A 2 -52.10 44.09 -6.73
C PRO A 2 -51.00 45.02 -7.29
N ASN A 3 -49.94 44.55 -7.95
CA ASN A 3 -49.92 44.03 -9.33
C ASN A 3 -48.59 43.27 -9.59
N ARG A 4 -48.52 42.09 -10.25
CA ARG A 4 -48.89 41.77 -11.66
C ARG A 4 -48.09 42.66 -12.64
N LYS A 5 -47.12 42.15 -13.39
CA LYS A 5 -47.31 41.38 -14.63
C LYS A 5 -45.94 40.77 -15.02
N LYS A 6 -45.84 39.46 -15.28
CA LYS A 6 -46.24 38.71 -16.49
C LYS A 6 -45.23 38.81 -17.66
N THR A 7 -44.82 37.61 -18.11
CA THR A 7 -44.74 37.11 -19.51
C THR A 7 -43.60 37.59 -20.42
N SER A 8 -43.07 36.78 -21.35
CA SER A 8 -43.23 35.32 -21.60
C SER A 8 -42.35 34.84 -22.74
N ALA A 9 -41.92 33.56 -22.68
CA ALA A 9 -41.72 32.66 -23.84
C ALA A 9 -40.64 33.10 -24.88
N LYS A 10 -40.14 32.25 -25.79
CA LYS A 10 -40.70 31.03 -26.40
C LYS A 10 -39.54 30.15 -26.89
N SER A 11 -39.60 28.83 -26.66
CA SER A 11 -38.94 27.85 -27.54
C SER A 11 -39.84 27.63 -28.77
N PRO A 12 -39.32 27.19 -29.94
CA PRO A 12 -39.53 25.78 -30.29
C PRO A 12 -38.50 25.12 -31.25
N ALA A 13 -38.61 23.78 -31.33
CA ALA A 13 -38.39 22.90 -32.50
C ALA A 13 -36.97 22.82 -33.15
N GLN A 14 -36.30 21.65 -33.16
CA GLN A 14 -36.53 20.46 -34.02
C GLN A 14 -36.35 20.69 -35.53
N SER A 15 -35.43 19.94 -36.18
CA SER A 15 -35.77 18.87 -37.15
C SER A 15 -34.54 18.22 -37.80
N LYS A 16 -34.71 16.98 -38.29
CA LYS A 16 -33.74 16.15 -39.04
C LYS A 16 -33.78 16.42 -40.56
N LYS A 17 -32.70 16.04 -41.27
CA LYS A 17 -32.65 15.50 -42.67
C LYS A 17 -31.27 14.81 -42.83
N THR A 18 -31.04 13.52 -43.10
CA THR A 18 -31.43 12.52 -44.13
C THR A 18 -30.95 12.74 -45.59
N ALA A 19 -29.77 12.17 -45.89
CA ALA A 19 -29.39 11.27 -47.00
C ALA A 19 -29.90 11.41 -48.46
N ALA A 20 -28.92 11.41 -49.40
CA ALA A 20 -28.91 10.76 -50.73
C ALA A 20 -27.41 10.64 -51.13
N SER A 21 -26.81 9.57 -51.69
CA SER A 21 -27.20 8.45 -52.58
C SER A 21 -27.29 8.79 -54.07
N ALA A 22 -26.21 8.50 -54.82
CA ALA A 22 -26.18 8.40 -56.28
C ALA A 22 -25.14 7.35 -56.73
N LYS A 23 -25.42 6.62 -57.82
CA LYS A 23 -24.67 5.42 -58.30
C LYS A 23 -23.72 5.72 -59.48
N PRO A 24 -22.82 4.79 -59.87
CA PRO A 24 -21.67 5.06 -60.75
C PRO A 24 -21.94 4.85 -62.25
N LEU A 25 -21.02 5.35 -63.09
CA LEU A 25 -20.94 5.07 -64.52
C LEU A 25 -19.74 4.15 -64.87
N ARG A 26 -19.89 3.37 -65.95
CA ARG A 26 -19.02 2.23 -66.35
C ARG A 26 -18.15 2.57 -67.61
N PRO A 27 -17.25 1.67 -68.06
CA PRO A 27 -15.98 2.09 -68.70
C PRO A 27 -16.02 2.28 -70.23
N ARG A 28 -14.97 2.93 -70.77
CA ARG A 28 -14.64 2.92 -72.20
C ARG A 28 -13.69 1.75 -72.52
N GLN A 29 -14.02 0.98 -73.56
CA GLN A 29 -13.06 0.15 -74.31
C GLN A 29 -12.49 0.96 -75.49
N ILE A 30 -11.23 0.72 -75.83
CA ILE A 30 -10.65 1.06 -77.13
C ILE A 30 -9.88 -0.17 -77.63
N HIS A 31 -10.15 -0.60 -78.86
CA HIS A 31 -9.45 -1.66 -79.57
C HIS A 31 -8.54 -1.03 -80.63
N VAL A 32 -7.28 -1.47 -80.73
CA VAL A 32 -6.44 -1.25 -81.92
C VAL A 32 -5.71 -2.56 -82.23
N LYS A 33 -5.73 -2.98 -83.50
CA LYS A 33 -4.99 -4.15 -84.02
C LYS A 33 -3.79 -3.67 -84.84
N THR A 34 -2.63 -4.32 -84.70
CA THR A 34 -1.64 -4.35 -85.79
C THR A 34 -0.85 -5.65 -85.87
N LYS A 35 -0.59 -6.06 -87.12
CA LYS A 35 0.34 -7.11 -87.60
C LYS A 35 1.72 -6.42 -87.83
N VAL A 36 2.89 -7.03 -87.99
CA VAL A 36 3.35 -8.41 -88.30
C VAL A 36 4.76 -8.59 -87.66
N MET A 37 5.23 -9.83 -87.44
CA MET A 37 6.55 -10.36 -87.86
C MET A 37 7.17 -11.41 -86.93
N SER A 38 7.70 -12.46 -87.56
CA SER A 38 8.49 -13.53 -86.95
C SER A 38 9.96 -13.10 -86.82
N VAL A 39 10.56 -13.30 -85.65
CA VAL A 39 12.02 -13.43 -85.52
C VAL A 39 12.29 -14.73 -84.77
N GLN A 40 12.96 -15.66 -85.44
CA GLN A 40 13.48 -16.88 -84.83
C GLN A 40 14.83 -16.52 -84.20
N ASP A 41 14.98 -16.63 -82.88
CA ASP A 41 16.28 -16.48 -82.22
C ASP A 41 16.56 -17.64 -81.25
N LYS A 42 17.84 -18.00 -81.13
CA LYS A 42 18.31 -19.23 -80.48
C LYS A 42 18.92 -18.94 -79.11
N ARG A 43 18.91 -19.99 -78.26
CA ARG A 43 19.59 -20.11 -76.94
C ARG A 43 18.87 -19.34 -75.83
N THR A 44 18.50 -19.98 -74.72
CA THR A 44 19.44 -20.62 -73.79
C THR A 44 18.76 -21.67 -72.91
N LYS A 45 19.50 -22.72 -72.52
CA LYS A 45 19.05 -23.61 -71.42
C LYS A 45 19.18 -22.83 -70.10
N VAL A 46 18.04 -22.44 -69.51
CA VAL A 46 18.02 -21.93 -68.13
C VAL A 46 18.34 -23.09 -67.19
N LYS A 47 19.60 -23.21 -66.77
CA LYS A 47 19.93 -23.94 -65.54
C LYS A 47 19.25 -23.18 -64.41
N LYS A 48 18.29 -23.80 -63.72
CA LYS A 48 17.67 -23.22 -62.53
C LYS A 48 18.73 -23.12 -61.42
N THR A 49 19.27 -21.92 -61.19
CA THR A 49 20.15 -21.64 -60.06
C THR A 49 19.34 -21.67 -58.77
N PHE A 50 19.23 -22.84 -58.16
CA PHE A 50 18.46 -23.06 -56.93
C PHE A 50 19.39 -23.34 -55.75
N THR A 51 20.07 -22.30 -55.23
CA THR A 51 20.81 -22.34 -53.95
C THR A 51 21.39 -20.97 -53.60
N ILE A 52 20.65 -20.12 -52.86
CA ILE A 52 21.24 -19.08 -51.96
C ILE A 52 20.35 -18.88 -50.72
N ARG A 53 19.01 -18.80 -50.86
CA ARG A 53 18.10 -18.47 -49.74
C ARG A 53 17.97 -19.53 -48.63
N SER A 54 18.23 -20.80 -48.91
CA SER A 54 18.09 -21.89 -47.93
C SER A 54 19.23 -21.93 -46.89
N LEU A 55 20.43 -21.46 -47.25
CA LEU A 55 21.60 -21.56 -46.38
C LEU A 55 21.49 -20.66 -45.15
N HIS A 56 21.02 -19.43 -45.33
CA HIS A 56 20.77 -18.49 -44.22
C HIS A 56 19.64 -18.94 -43.29
N LEU A 57 18.57 -19.57 -43.82
CA LEU A 57 17.48 -20.05 -42.98
C LEU A 57 17.93 -21.23 -42.11
N GLY A 58 18.74 -22.14 -42.68
CA GLY A 58 19.33 -23.25 -41.94
C GLY A 58 20.25 -22.79 -40.80
N THR A 59 21.14 -21.82 -41.06
CA THR A 59 22.02 -21.28 -40.00
C THR A 59 21.24 -20.53 -38.92
N HIS A 60 20.24 -19.72 -39.28
CA HIS A 60 19.38 -19.06 -38.29
C HIS A 60 18.57 -20.06 -37.43
N LEU A 61 18.07 -21.15 -38.00
CA LEU A 61 17.38 -22.21 -37.24
C LEU A 61 18.33 -22.94 -36.28
N ILE A 62 19.57 -23.22 -36.68
CA ILE A 62 20.58 -23.84 -35.81
C ILE A 62 20.94 -22.90 -34.65
N ILE A 63 21.12 -21.60 -34.91
CA ILE A 63 21.42 -20.59 -33.89
C ILE A 63 20.24 -20.41 -32.91
N ALA A 64 19.01 -20.37 -33.42
CA ALA A 64 17.82 -20.29 -32.57
C ALA A 64 17.65 -21.56 -31.70
N GLY A 65 17.86 -22.74 -32.29
CA GLY A 65 17.80 -24.01 -31.58
C GLY A 65 18.86 -24.14 -30.49
N SER A 66 20.11 -23.73 -30.76
CA SER A 66 21.18 -23.77 -29.76
C SER A 66 20.96 -22.74 -28.64
N ALA A 67 20.48 -21.54 -28.94
CA ALA A 67 20.14 -20.54 -27.91
C ALA A 67 19.04 -21.05 -26.96
N ILE A 68 17.98 -21.68 -27.49
CA ILE A 68 16.91 -22.27 -26.67
C ILE A 68 17.46 -23.44 -25.82
N ALA A 69 18.28 -24.32 -26.41
CA ALA A 69 18.89 -25.44 -25.68
C ALA A 69 19.79 -24.97 -24.53
N VAL A 70 20.58 -23.91 -24.74
CA VAL A 70 21.43 -23.30 -23.70
C VAL A 70 20.59 -22.70 -22.58
N LEU A 71 19.51 -21.98 -22.88
CA LEU A 71 18.60 -21.43 -21.87
C LEU A 71 17.89 -22.52 -21.04
N LEU A 72 17.48 -23.61 -21.68
CA LEU A 72 16.90 -24.77 -20.99
C LEU A 72 17.92 -25.51 -20.12
N LEU A 73 19.17 -25.64 -20.58
CA LEU A 73 20.27 -26.21 -19.79
C LEU A 73 20.63 -25.34 -18.58
N LEU A 74 20.69 -24.01 -18.74
CA LEU A 74 20.90 -23.07 -17.63
C LEU A 74 19.77 -23.15 -16.59
N GLY A 75 18.52 -23.13 -17.03
CA GLY A 75 17.36 -23.27 -16.13
C GLY A 75 17.24 -24.64 -15.45
N TYR A 76 17.84 -25.69 -16.01
CA TYR A 76 17.89 -27.02 -15.39
C TYR A 76 19.09 -27.19 -14.45
N ALA A 77 20.28 -26.73 -14.86
CA ALA A 77 21.52 -26.86 -14.10
C ALA A 77 21.54 -25.93 -12.87
N ASP A 78 20.93 -24.74 -12.99
CA ASP A 78 20.86 -23.76 -11.91
C ASP A 78 19.42 -23.39 -11.54
N ARG A 79 18.67 -24.40 -11.09
CA ARG A 79 17.36 -24.18 -10.45
C ARG A 79 17.43 -23.30 -9.20
N GLY A 80 18.61 -23.07 -8.62
CA GLY A 80 18.78 -22.22 -7.44
C GLY A 80 18.72 -20.74 -7.79
N THR A 81 19.51 -20.31 -8.78
CA THR A 81 19.56 -18.92 -9.24
C THR A 81 18.31 -18.51 -10.04
N PHE A 82 17.66 -19.47 -10.71
CA PHE A 82 16.40 -19.23 -11.45
C PHE A 82 15.13 -19.67 -10.70
N ALA A 83 15.23 -20.23 -9.49
CA ALA A 83 14.09 -20.24 -8.59
C ALA A 83 13.75 -18.77 -8.29
N THR A 84 12.56 -18.34 -8.72
CA THR A 84 12.03 -17.05 -8.34
C THR A 84 12.10 -16.94 -6.82
N LEU A 85 12.89 -15.98 -6.32
CA LEU A 85 12.97 -15.70 -4.89
C LEU A 85 11.56 -15.34 -4.40
N VAL A 86 10.86 -16.33 -3.84
CA VAL A 86 9.63 -16.13 -3.08
C VAL A 86 10.03 -15.53 -1.73
N SER A 87 10.61 -14.34 -1.79
CA SER A 87 10.79 -13.49 -0.63
C SER A 87 9.39 -13.14 -0.16
N ARG A 88 8.94 -13.79 0.91
CA ARG A 88 7.77 -13.32 1.65
C ARG A 88 8.08 -11.88 2.04
N ALA A 89 7.25 -10.94 1.60
CA ALA A 89 7.32 -9.57 2.05
C ALA A 89 7.18 -9.57 3.58
N SER A 90 8.31 -9.39 4.26
CA SER A 90 8.34 -9.20 5.70
C SER A 90 7.72 -7.85 5.98
N VAL A 91 6.52 -7.84 6.59
CA VAL A 91 5.95 -6.60 7.11
C VAL A 91 6.91 -6.10 8.17
N PRO A 92 7.48 -4.87 8.04
CA PRO A 92 8.44 -4.38 9.01
C PRO A 92 7.75 -4.22 10.37
N LYS A 93 8.31 -4.83 11.42
CA LYS A 93 7.77 -4.71 12.77
C LYS A 93 7.77 -3.24 13.20
N ILE A 94 6.61 -2.72 13.58
CA ILE A 94 6.45 -1.32 13.99
C ILE A 94 6.77 -1.21 15.48
N THR A 95 7.89 -0.57 15.84
CA THR A 95 8.22 -0.27 17.24
C THR A 95 8.07 1.22 17.50
N VAL A 96 7.38 1.58 18.58
CA VAL A 96 7.21 2.99 19.01
C VAL A 96 7.69 3.21 20.43
N THR A 97 8.14 4.42 20.73
CA THR A 97 8.52 4.83 22.08
C THR A 97 7.32 5.45 22.82
N VAL A 98 7.20 5.16 24.12
CA VAL A 98 6.29 5.84 25.05
C VAL A 98 7.11 6.32 26.25
N GLY A 99 7.20 7.64 26.44
CA GLY A 99 7.89 8.25 27.56
C GLY A 99 7.02 8.30 28.81
N LEU A 100 7.61 8.01 29.99
CA LEU A 100 6.95 7.96 31.29
C LEU A 100 7.70 8.85 32.30
N GLU A 101 7.10 9.98 32.69
CA GLU A 101 7.70 10.96 33.60
C GLU A 101 6.92 11.05 34.93
N HIS A 102 7.62 10.88 36.05
CA HIS A 102 7.00 10.77 37.38
C HIS A 102 8.00 10.97 38.53
N ASP A 103 7.53 11.46 39.68
CA ASP A 103 8.39 11.77 40.83
C ASP A 103 8.61 10.59 41.79
N LYS A 104 7.75 9.56 41.73
CA LYS A 104 7.71 8.42 42.66
C LYS A 104 7.45 7.10 41.90
N PRO A 105 7.88 5.94 42.42
CA PRO A 105 7.49 4.65 41.86
C PRO A 105 5.97 4.52 41.74
N LEU A 106 5.49 3.95 40.64
CA LEU A 106 4.06 3.91 40.32
C LEU A 106 3.65 2.64 39.57
N SER A 107 2.36 2.33 39.60
CA SER A 107 1.76 1.30 38.74
C SER A 107 0.83 1.95 37.71
N LEU A 108 1.02 1.58 36.45
CA LEU A 108 0.32 2.14 35.30
C LEU A 108 -0.44 1.01 34.60
N ASN A 109 -1.74 1.17 34.39
CA ASN A 109 -2.52 0.21 33.62
C ASN A 109 -2.58 0.66 32.17
N VAL A 110 -2.01 -0.14 31.26
CA VAL A 110 -1.94 0.14 29.82
C VAL A 110 -2.65 -0.98 29.07
N VAL A 111 -3.66 -0.64 28.27
CA VAL A 111 -4.39 -1.57 27.43
C VAL A 111 -4.18 -1.19 25.96
N PHE A 112 -3.66 -2.10 25.15
CA PHE A 112 -3.69 -1.97 23.69
C PHE A 112 -4.75 -2.89 23.11
N ALA A 113 -5.70 -2.33 22.36
CA ALA A 113 -6.68 -3.10 21.61
C ALA A 113 -6.52 -2.82 20.11
N ARG A 114 -6.36 -3.86 19.29
CA ARG A 114 -6.21 -3.72 17.83
C ARG A 114 -7.31 -4.44 17.06
N LYS A 115 -7.59 -3.93 15.87
CA LYS A 115 -8.35 -4.62 14.83
C LYS A 115 -7.69 -4.31 13.48
N ASP A 116 -7.09 -5.34 12.89
CA ASP A 116 -6.19 -5.16 11.74
C ASP A 116 -5.08 -4.15 12.11
N ASP A 117 -4.77 -3.18 11.27
CA ASP A 117 -3.65 -2.25 11.47
C ASP A 117 -3.94 -1.10 12.45
N ALA A 118 -5.21 -0.86 12.80
CA ALA A 118 -5.64 0.27 13.63
C ALA A 118 -6.17 -0.17 15.00
N GLY A 119 -6.18 0.74 15.97
CA GLY A 119 -6.55 0.38 17.34
C GLY A 119 -6.69 1.53 18.32
N TYR A 120 -6.65 1.17 19.60
CA TYR A 120 -6.71 2.09 20.73
C TYR A 120 -5.69 1.72 21.80
N ALA A 121 -5.05 2.74 22.36
CA ALA A 121 -4.32 2.64 23.63
C ALA A 121 -5.17 3.29 24.73
N LYS A 122 -5.46 2.58 25.82
CA LYS A 122 -5.97 3.17 27.06
C LYS A 122 -4.86 3.16 28.09
N ILE A 123 -4.56 4.31 28.68
CA ILE A 123 -3.55 4.44 29.73
C ILE A 123 -4.22 5.04 30.96
N THR A 124 -4.07 4.39 32.12
CA THR A 124 -4.72 4.79 33.37
C THR A 124 -3.70 4.92 34.49
N ASN A 125 -3.56 6.13 35.04
CA ASN A 125 -2.81 6.42 36.24
C ASN A 125 -3.56 5.87 37.45
N GLY A 126 -3.08 4.78 38.05
CA GLY A 126 -3.69 4.19 39.25
C GLY A 126 -3.23 4.81 40.57
N THR A 127 -2.55 5.96 40.54
CA THR A 127 -1.83 6.50 41.70
C THR A 127 -2.33 7.89 42.15
N PRO A 128 -2.09 8.28 43.41
CA PRO A 128 -2.50 9.58 43.95
C PRO A 128 -1.64 10.76 43.49
N ASN A 129 -0.62 10.56 42.64
CA ASN A 129 0.25 11.64 42.13
C ASN A 129 -0.03 11.83 40.62
N PRO A 130 0.08 13.06 40.08
CA PRO A 130 0.03 13.27 38.64
C PRO A 130 1.26 12.67 37.95
N ILE A 131 1.14 12.34 36.67
CA ILE A 131 2.21 11.80 35.82
C ILE A 131 2.19 12.48 34.45
N HIS A 132 3.29 12.42 33.70
CA HIS A 132 3.30 12.83 32.30
C HIS A 132 3.65 11.64 31.40
N ILE A 133 2.97 11.56 30.25
CA ILE A 133 3.10 10.48 29.30
C ILE A 133 3.33 11.06 27.92
N SER A 134 4.45 10.72 27.30
CA SER A 134 4.80 11.14 25.95
C SER A 134 4.49 10.02 24.96
N THR A 135 3.50 10.22 24.08
CA THR A 135 3.09 9.24 23.07
C THR A 135 3.42 9.73 21.66
N PRO A 136 3.52 8.86 20.64
CA PRO A 136 3.68 9.29 19.25
C PRO A 136 2.63 10.34 18.85
N ALA A 137 3.03 11.38 18.13
CA ALA A 137 2.16 12.53 17.81
C ALA A 137 0.98 12.17 16.87
N ALA A 138 1.05 11.03 16.17
CA ALA A 138 -0.06 10.48 15.39
C ALA A 138 -1.21 9.94 16.27
N TRP A 139 -0.96 9.67 17.56
CA TRP A 139 -1.98 9.17 18.47
C TRP A 139 -2.91 10.30 18.93
N THR A 140 -4.21 10.11 18.74
CA THR A 140 -5.21 11.16 18.95
C THR A 140 -6.12 10.84 20.12
N ARG A 141 -6.27 11.76 21.09
CA ARG A 141 -7.15 11.55 22.25
C ARG A 141 -8.62 11.45 21.86
N THR A 142 -9.27 10.35 22.29
CA THR A 142 -10.69 10.08 22.05
C THR A 142 -11.54 10.12 23.33
N GLU A 143 -10.96 9.82 24.49
CA GLU A 143 -11.68 9.78 25.77
C GLU A 143 -10.78 10.20 26.94
N VAL A 144 -11.40 10.74 27.98
CA VAL A 144 -10.80 10.93 29.31
C VAL A 144 -11.75 10.30 30.34
N THR A 145 -11.20 9.56 31.30
CA THR A 145 -11.94 8.89 32.37
C THR A 145 -11.34 9.24 33.73
N GLY A 146 -12.15 9.31 34.79
CA GLY A 146 -11.67 9.56 36.17
C GLY A 146 -11.34 11.02 36.51
N ALA A 147 -11.30 11.92 35.53
CA ALA A 147 -11.14 13.36 35.72
C ALA A 147 -11.87 14.16 34.61
N PRO A 148 -12.14 15.47 34.80
CA PRO A 148 -12.60 16.36 33.73
C PRO A 148 -11.62 16.41 32.55
N ILE A 149 -12.15 16.50 31.32
CA ILE A 149 -11.35 16.55 30.08
C ILE A 149 -10.36 17.74 30.01
N SER A 150 -10.65 18.80 30.75
CA SER A 150 -9.82 20.01 30.89
C SER A 150 -8.59 19.83 31.79
N GLU A 151 -8.57 18.80 32.65
CA GLU A 151 -7.44 18.51 33.53
C GLU A 151 -6.38 17.62 32.87
N VAL A 152 -6.80 16.79 31.90
CA VAL A 152 -5.86 16.08 31.01
C VAL A 152 -5.36 17.06 29.95
N LYS A 153 -4.21 17.67 30.21
CA LYS A 153 -3.59 18.68 29.36
C LYS A 153 -2.69 18.04 28.30
N GLN A 154 -2.63 18.72 27.16
CA GLN A 154 -1.72 18.42 26.06
C GLN A 154 -0.67 19.52 25.98
N ASP A 155 0.61 19.17 26.06
CA ASP A 155 1.70 20.09 25.75
C ASP A 155 1.90 20.17 24.22
N ILE A 156 2.57 21.22 23.75
CA ILE A 156 2.90 21.39 22.32
C ILE A 156 3.71 20.17 21.85
N PRO A 157 3.31 19.47 20.77
CA PRO A 157 4.06 18.32 20.28
C PRO A 157 5.50 18.67 19.91
N MET A 158 6.46 17.87 20.37
CA MET A 158 7.89 18.06 20.17
C MET A 158 8.54 16.74 19.77
N PHE A 159 9.51 16.79 18.84
CA PHE A 159 10.27 15.63 18.36
C PHE A 159 9.44 14.42 17.89
N GLY A 160 8.21 14.66 17.41
CA GLY A 160 7.30 13.59 16.97
C GLY A 160 6.47 12.96 18.11
N PHE A 161 6.51 13.53 19.32
CA PHE A 161 5.72 13.09 20.47
C PHE A 161 4.74 14.17 20.92
N THR A 162 3.63 13.73 21.51
CA THR A 162 2.67 14.55 22.26
C THR A 162 2.78 14.17 23.72
N ARG A 163 3.10 15.13 24.59
CA ARG A 163 3.18 14.95 26.05
C ARG A 163 1.84 15.29 26.70
N TRP A 164 1.32 14.33 27.45
CA TRP A 164 0.03 14.42 28.15
C TRP A 164 0.28 14.50 29.66
N SER A 165 -0.31 15.47 30.33
CA SER A 165 -0.35 15.50 31.79
C SER A 165 -1.61 14.75 32.26
N LEU A 166 -1.43 13.66 33.01
CA LEU A 166 -2.53 12.88 33.58
C LEU A 166 -2.62 13.15 35.09
N PRO A 167 -3.76 13.65 35.59
CA PRO A 167 -3.96 13.83 37.03
C PRO A 167 -4.07 12.47 37.77
N PRO A 168 -4.04 12.49 39.11
CA PRO A 168 -4.28 11.31 39.93
C PRO A 168 -5.54 10.54 39.54
N ASN A 169 -5.49 9.21 39.57
CA ASN A 169 -6.62 8.31 39.29
C ASN A 169 -7.31 8.47 37.92
N ALA A 170 -6.73 9.24 37.00
CA ALA A 170 -7.30 9.51 35.68
C ALA A 170 -6.77 8.56 34.61
N GLY A 171 -7.52 8.43 33.52
CA GLY A 171 -7.13 7.69 32.33
C GLY A 171 -7.43 8.44 31.05
N ILE A 172 -6.64 8.15 30.02
CA ILE A 172 -6.78 8.67 28.66
C ILE A 172 -6.97 7.49 27.70
N ARG A 173 -7.87 7.64 26.73
CA ARG A 173 -7.95 6.77 25.55
C ARG A 173 -7.43 7.53 24.34
N LEU A 174 -6.56 6.87 23.57
CA LEU A 174 -5.93 7.38 22.37
C LEU A 174 -6.30 6.44 21.22
N PHE A 175 -6.74 6.99 20.10
CA PHE A 175 -6.79 6.28 18.82
C PHE A 175 -5.36 6.13 18.29
N VAL A 176 -5.05 4.95 17.78
CA VAL A 176 -3.75 4.54 17.25
C VAL A 176 -3.97 4.17 15.78
N PRO A 177 -3.55 5.01 14.82
CA PRO A 177 -3.80 4.76 13.39
C PRO A 177 -3.00 3.56 12.87
N ASP A 178 -1.72 3.48 13.24
CA ASP A 178 -0.82 2.38 12.96
C ASP A 178 -0.43 1.73 14.30
N VAL A 179 -0.97 0.54 14.57
CA VAL A 179 -0.74 -0.17 15.82
C VAL A 179 0.68 -0.77 15.83
N PRO A 180 1.50 -0.48 16.87
CA PRO A 180 2.83 -1.03 16.96
C PRO A 180 2.82 -2.54 17.28
N ASP A 181 3.84 -3.26 16.81
CA ASP A 181 4.16 -4.61 17.24
C ASP A 181 4.86 -4.65 18.60
N ALA A 182 5.61 -3.60 18.94
CA ALA A 182 6.27 -3.47 20.22
C ALA A 182 6.28 -2.02 20.72
N VAL A 183 6.20 -1.85 22.04
CA VAL A 183 6.34 -0.55 22.69
C VAL A 183 7.62 -0.54 23.50
N PHE A 184 8.46 0.46 23.24
CA PHE A 184 9.61 0.78 24.05
C PHE A 184 9.21 1.84 25.09
N PHE A 185 9.04 1.42 26.34
CA PHE A 185 8.82 2.34 27.43
C PHE A 185 10.16 2.96 27.84
N ASP A 186 10.22 4.28 27.87
CA ASP A 186 11.39 5.05 28.31
C ASP A 186 11.00 5.92 29.50
N SER A 187 11.85 6.01 30.51
CA SER A 187 11.65 6.83 31.69
C SER A 187 12.93 7.59 32.05
N PRO A 188 12.92 8.93 31.99
CA PRO A 188 14.00 9.75 32.54
C PRO A 188 13.93 9.85 34.07
N SER A 189 12.94 9.22 34.71
CA SER A 189 12.65 9.32 36.14
C SER A 189 13.54 8.38 36.95
N ALA A 190 13.80 8.71 38.22
CA ALA A 190 14.61 7.85 39.10
C ALA A 190 13.83 6.68 39.74
N GLY A 191 12.49 6.69 39.67
CA GLY A 191 11.64 5.63 40.23
C GLY A 191 11.31 4.54 39.21
N THR A 192 10.97 3.35 39.69
CA THR A 192 10.48 2.25 38.83
C THR A 192 8.98 2.41 38.52
N VAL A 193 8.59 2.16 37.27
CA VAL A 193 7.18 1.96 36.87
C VAL A 193 6.87 0.47 36.71
N ALA A 194 5.79 0.00 37.33
CA ALA A 194 5.17 -1.28 37.00
C ALA A 194 4.03 -1.07 35.99
N VAL A 195 4.31 -1.31 34.71
CA VAL A 195 3.30 -1.22 33.65
C VAL A 195 2.54 -2.55 33.57
N ASN A 196 1.31 -2.56 34.07
CA ASN A 196 0.38 -3.66 33.87
C ASN A 196 -0.14 -3.56 32.43
N LEU A 197 0.44 -4.36 31.54
CA LEU A 197 0.16 -4.34 30.12
C LEU A 197 -0.86 -5.42 29.78
N GLN A 198 -2.02 -4.99 29.29
CA GLN A 198 -3.01 -5.84 28.64
C GLN A 198 -2.96 -5.60 27.12
N THR A 199 -2.97 -6.66 26.33
CA THR A 199 -3.14 -6.57 24.88
C THR A 199 -4.35 -7.40 24.44
N VAL A 200 -5.11 -6.87 23.49
CA VAL A 200 -6.37 -7.44 22.98
C VAL A 200 -6.36 -7.39 21.46
N ASP A 201 -6.33 -8.55 20.82
CA ASP A 201 -6.50 -8.67 19.38
C ASP A 201 -7.97 -9.00 19.06
N LEU A 202 -8.71 -8.05 18.50
CA LEU A 202 -10.14 -8.20 18.21
C LEU A 202 -10.42 -9.09 16.99
N LYS A 203 -9.39 -9.51 16.25
CA LYS A 203 -9.51 -10.40 15.09
C LYS A 203 -9.31 -11.86 15.50
N THR A 204 -8.37 -12.13 16.40
CA THR A 204 -8.11 -13.48 16.94
C THR A 204 -8.84 -13.75 18.26
N SER A 205 -9.43 -12.73 18.89
CA SER A 205 -9.97 -12.74 20.26
C SER A 205 -8.92 -13.06 21.34
N LEU A 206 -7.63 -12.93 21.02
CA LEU A 206 -6.52 -13.23 21.94
C LEU A 206 -6.33 -12.06 22.92
N VAL A 207 -6.22 -12.40 24.20
CA VAL A 207 -6.00 -11.43 25.30
C VAL A 207 -4.82 -11.87 26.14
N ASN A 208 -3.77 -11.04 26.18
CA ASN A 208 -2.60 -11.25 27.02
C ASN A 208 -2.56 -10.21 28.15
N ASN A 209 -2.09 -10.63 29.33
CA ASN A 209 -1.84 -9.75 30.47
C ASN A 209 -0.45 -10.06 31.04
N ARG A 210 0.37 -9.03 31.27
CA ARG A 210 1.67 -9.16 31.96
C ARG A 210 2.06 -7.87 32.67
N VAL A 211 3.14 -7.90 33.44
CA VAL A 211 3.73 -6.73 34.08
C VAL A 211 5.11 -6.46 33.50
N VAL A 212 5.34 -5.25 33.00
CA VAL A 212 6.64 -4.79 32.50
C VAL A 212 7.22 -3.81 33.53
N LEU A 213 8.40 -4.11 34.06
CA LEU A 213 9.11 -3.23 34.99
C LEU A 213 10.02 -2.28 34.21
N VAL A 214 9.72 -0.99 34.26
CA VAL A 214 10.50 0.08 33.62
C VAL A 214 11.29 0.81 34.69
N GLN A 215 12.62 0.72 34.67
CA GLN A 215 13.49 1.52 35.53
C GLN A 215 13.98 2.75 34.76
N LYS A 216 14.78 2.51 33.72
CA LYS A 216 15.13 3.51 32.71
C LYS A 216 14.42 3.24 31.40
N GLN A 217 14.42 1.99 30.94
CA GLN A 217 13.83 1.60 29.67
C GLN A 217 13.40 0.13 29.70
N ALA A 218 12.36 -0.23 28.93
CA ALA A 218 11.95 -1.62 28.72
C ALA A 218 11.23 -1.80 27.38
N LEU A 219 11.48 -2.90 26.68
CA LEU A 219 10.76 -3.27 25.45
C LEU A 219 9.63 -4.25 25.77
N ALA A 220 8.46 -4.07 25.16
CA ALA A 220 7.29 -4.92 25.33
C ALA A 220 6.67 -5.30 23.98
N ASN A 221 6.81 -6.56 23.56
CA ASN A 221 6.21 -7.11 22.33
C ASN A 221 4.71 -7.31 22.49
N LEU A 222 3.86 -6.54 21.82
CA LEU A 222 2.41 -6.51 22.10
C LEU A 222 1.65 -7.76 21.66
N TRP A 223 2.10 -8.44 20.59
CA TRP A 223 1.31 -9.44 19.86
C TRP A 223 1.96 -10.82 19.70
N GLY A 224 2.80 -11.23 20.66
CA GLY A 224 3.45 -12.55 20.65
C GLY A 224 3.48 -13.19 22.04
N GLU A 225 3.75 -14.50 22.05
CA GLU A 225 4.25 -15.19 23.23
C GLU A 225 5.68 -14.72 23.51
N GLU A 226 6.11 -14.76 24.77
CA GLU A 226 7.47 -14.41 25.16
C GLU A 226 8.40 -15.61 24.90
N GLU A 227 9.46 -15.40 24.11
CA GLU A 227 10.63 -16.29 24.02
C GLU A 227 11.60 -16.04 25.19
#